data_AF-A0A137QXK0-F1
#
_entry.id   AF-A0A137QXK0-F1
#
_cell.length_a   1.000
_cell.length_b   1.000
_cell.length_c   1.000
_cell.angle_alpha   90.00
_cell.angle_beta   90.00
_cell.angle_gamma   90.00
#
_symmetry.space_group_name_H-M   'P 1'
#
loop_
_entity.id
_entity.type
_entity.pdbx_description
1 polymer ?
#
loop_
_entity_poly.entity_id
_entity_poly.type
_entity_poly.pdbx_seq_one_letter_code
_entity_poly.pdbx_strand_id
1 'polypeptide(L)'
;MPASAFSKKALPLHVNLTHTPPKLPDEGEEVVPDDPGYICTMTLIPCVHPTGGYGWHGKGMVRVGLLDVEKGEERKQVEVVLSVDAVVVDSKDPTPSAGQAVTEADGGTEGYESDNDSSL
;
A
#
# COMPACT_ATOMS: atom_id res chain seq x y z
N MET A 1 -11.24 16.65 6.17
CA MET A 1 -11.81 15.72 7.18
C MET A 1 -10.73 15.51 8.22
N PRO A 2 -11.03 15.50 9.54
CA PRO A 2 -10.01 15.21 10.54
C PRO A 2 -9.42 13.81 10.36
N ALA A 3 -8.12 13.66 10.56
CA ALA A 3 -7.40 12.39 10.39
C ALA A 3 -8.01 11.25 11.23
N SER A 4 -8.41 11.54 12.48
CA SER A 4 -9.06 10.56 13.37
C SER A 4 -10.45 10.11 12.88
N ALA A 5 -11.15 10.94 12.12
CA ALA A 5 -12.42 10.58 11.50
C ALA A 5 -12.21 9.77 10.22
N PHE A 6 -11.11 10.02 9.49
CA PHE A 6 -10.75 9.26 8.31
C PHE A 6 -10.41 7.81 8.67
N SER A 7 -9.48 7.56 9.61
CA SER A 7 -9.05 6.20 9.95
C SER A 7 -10.19 5.30 10.48
N LYS A 8 -11.25 5.88 11.06
CA LYS A 8 -12.43 5.14 11.54
C LYS A 8 -13.47 4.84 10.46
N LYS A 9 -13.49 5.62 9.38
CA LYS A 9 -14.52 5.55 8.32
C LYS A 9 -13.99 4.95 7.03
N ALA A 10 -12.70 5.07 6.77
CA ALA A 10 -12.07 4.51 5.60
C ALA A 10 -12.02 2.99 5.71
N LEU A 11 -12.40 2.32 4.62
CA LEU A 11 -12.22 0.88 4.47
C LEU A 11 -10.79 0.61 3.97
N PRO A 12 -10.23 -0.58 4.21
CA PRO A 12 -8.97 -0.99 3.59
C PRO A 12 -9.04 -0.95 2.06
N LEU A 13 -7.90 -0.73 1.41
CA LEU A 13 -7.77 -0.92 -0.03
C LEU A 13 -7.07 -2.24 -0.31
N HIS A 14 -7.52 -2.96 -1.33
CA HIS A 14 -6.86 -4.18 -1.80
C HIS A 14 -6.16 -3.89 -3.12
N VAL A 15 -4.86 -4.19 -3.17
CA VAL A 15 -4.05 -4.07 -4.38
C VAL A 15 -3.68 -5.48 -4.84
N ASN A 16 -3.96 -5.78 -6.10
CA ASN A 16 -3.51 -6.98 -6.78
C ASN A 16 -2.36 -6.61 -7.72
N LEU A 17 -1.24 -7.28 -7.57
CA LEU A 17 -0.09 -7.15 -8.43
C LEU A 17 -0.02 -8.34 -9.38
N THR A 18 0.14 -8.05 -10.66
CA THR A 18 0.15 -9.07 -11.73
C THR A 18 1.08 -8.68 -12.87
N HIS A 19 1.63 -9.69 -13.54
CA HIS A 19 2.32 -9.57 -14.83
C HIS A 19 1.36 -9.54 -16.02
N THR A 20 0.06 -9.81 -15.82
CA THR A 20 -0.91 -9.75 -16.91
C THR A 20 -1.10 -8.29 -17.31
N PRO A 21 -0.77 -7.92 -18.57
CA PRO A 21 -0.92 -6.54 -19.02
C PRO A 21 -2.39 -6.09 -18.90
N PRO A 22 -2.65 -4.83 -18.53
CA PRO A 22 -4.02 -4.32 -18.49
C PRO A 22 -4.60 -4.37 -19.90
N LYS A 23 -5.62 -5.21 -20.10
CA LYS A 23 -6.44 -5.16 -21.31
C LYS A 23 -7.43 -4.01 -21.11
N LEU A 24 -7.50 -3.09 -22.07
CA LEU A 24 -8.67 -2.22 -22.16
C LEU A 24 -9.85 -3.14 -22.52
N PRO A 25 -10.91 -3.22 -21.71
CA PRO A 25 -12.04 -4.05 -22.06
C PRO A 25 -12.68 -3.49 -23.32
N ASP A 26 -12.90 -4.36 -24.32
CA ASP A 26 -13.89 -4.09 -25.36
C ASP A 26 -15.29 -4.13 -24.70
N GLU A 27 -16.26 -3.34 -25.20
CA GLU A 27 -17.62 -3.31 -24.64
C GLU A 27 -18.21 -4.73 -24.56
N GLY A 28 -18.39 -5.23 -23.33
CA GLY A 28 -19.05 -6.51 -23.05
C GLY A 28 -18.14 -7.67 -22.67
N GLU A 29 -16.81 -7.51 -22.57
CA GLU A 29 -15.95 -8.57 -22.02
C GLU A 29 -15.95 -8.59 -20.48
N GLU A 30 -16.24 -9.75 -19.90
CA GLU A 30 -16.08 -9.98 -18.46
C GLU A 30 -14.60 -10.07 -18.08
N VAL A 31 -14.25 -9.46 -16.95
CA VAL A 31 -12.91 -9.56 -16.36
C VAL A 31 -12.64 -11.04 -16.04
N VAL A 32 -11.59 -11.60 -16.64
CA VAL A 32 -11.23 -13.00 -16.48
C VAL A 32 -10.91 -13.29 -15.01
N PRO A 33 -11.60 -14.25 -14.35
CA PRO A 33 -11.45 -14.52 -12.92
C PRO A 33 -10.13 -15.21 -12.56
N ASP A 34 -9.40 -15.73 -13.53
CA ASP A 34 -8.12 -16.41 -13.35
C ASP A 34 -7.02 -15.59 -14.02
N ASP A 35 -6.16 -14.98 -13.20
CA ASP A 35 -5.07 -14.13 -13.63
C ASP A 35 -3.76 -14.95 -13.67
N PRO A 36 -3.33 -15.45 -14.84
CA PRO A 36 -2.13 -16.28 -14.95
C PRO A 36 -0.85 -15.54 -14.60
N GLY A 37 -0.90 -14.20 -14.55
CA GLY A 37 0.21 -13.33 -14.18
C GLY A 37 0.22 -12.95 -12.70
N TYR A 38 -0.71 -13.44 -11.88
CA TYR A 38 -0.85 -13.05 -10.48
C TYR A 38 0.47 -13.22 -9.70
N ILE A 39 0.87 -12.16 -9.00
CA ILE A 39 2.06 -12.13 -8.15
C ILE A 39 1.65 -12.13 -6.68
N CYS A 40 0.82 -11.17 -6.27
CA CYS A 40 0.37 -11.07 -4.89
C CYS A 40 -0.84 -10.14 -4.71
N THR A 41 -1.48 -10.25 -3.55
CA THR A 41 -2.47 -9.31 -3.04
C THR A 41 -1.93 -8.67 -1.77
N MET A 42 -2.14 -7.37 -1.62
CA MET A 42 -1.84 -6.62 -0.40
C MET A 42 -3.06 -5.84 0.06
N THR A 43 -3.23 -5.77 1.38
CA THR A 43 -4.24 -4.90 2.00
C THR A 43 -3.55 -3.67 2.56
N LEU A 44 -4.02 -2.49 2.15
CA LEU A 44 -3.53 -1.22 2.63
C LEU A 44 -4.48 -0.72 3.71
N ILE A 45 -3.93 -0.39 4.86
CA ILE A 45 -4.69 0.01 6.05
C ILE A 45 -4.78 1.53 6.10
N PRO A 46 -5.95 2.12 6.41
CA PRO A 46 -6.07 3.54 6.63
C PRO A 46 -5.10 4.03 7.71
N CYS A 47 -4.33 5.08 7.41
CA CYS A 47 -3.31 5.60 8.30
C CYS A 47 -3.18 7.12 8.20
N VAL A 48 -2.46 7.68 9.17
CA VAL A 48 -1.94 9.06 9.13
C VAL A 48 -0.46 8.96 8.78
N HIS A 49 -0.07 9.60 7.68
CA HIS A 49 1.30 9.64 7.22
C HIS A 49 2.16 10.50 8.14
N PRO A 50 3.47 10.21 8.28
CA PRO A 50 4.39 11.04 9.07
C PRO A 50 4.44 12.51 8.63
N THR A 51 4.06 12.80 7.39
CA THR A 51 4.00 14.16 6.83
C THR A 51 2.69 14.90 7.15
N GLY A 52 1.81 14.31 7.96
CA GLY A 52 0.55 14.88 8.45
C GLY A 52 -0.68 14.68 7.56
N GLY A 53 -0.50 14.17 6.34
CA GLY A 53 -1.64 13.75 5.50
C GLY A 53 -2.23 12.42 5.97
N TYR A 54 -3.42 12.06 5.50
CA TYR A 54 -4.03 10.75 5.76
C TYR A 54 -4.28 10.00 4.45
N GLY A 55 -4.34 8.67 4.52
CA GLY A 55 -4.46 7.81 3.35
C GLY A 55 -4.36 6.33 3.72
N TRP A 56 -3.75 5.51 2.88
CA TRP A 56 -3.55 4.09 3.17
C TRP A 56 -2.09 3.70 2.99
N HIS A 57 -1.63 2.79 3.83
CA HIS A 57 -0.29 2.22 3.75
C HIS A 57 -0.36 0.70 3.73
N GLY A 58 0.46 0.06 2.90
CA GLY A 58 0.66 -1.38 2.92
C GLY A 58 2.11 -1.72 2.59
N LYS A 59 2.65 -2.73 3.28
CA LYS A 59 3.97 -3.31 3.02
C LYS A 59 3.84 -4.82 2.85
N GLY A 60 4.64 -5.39 1.96
CA GLY A 60 4.69 -6.83 1.74
C GLY A 60 6.02 -7.28 1.13
N MET A 61 6.26 -8.59 1.14
CA MET A 61 7.40 -9.21 0.46
C MET A 61 6.90 -10.28 -0.50
N VAL A 62 7.44 -10.32 -1.71
CA VAL A 62 7.11 -11.32 -2.72
C VAL A 62 8.37 -11.96 -3.28
N ARG A 63 8.29 -13.22 -3.67
CA ARG A 63 9.38 -13.93 -4.37
C ARG A 63 9.09 -13.94 -5.87
N VAL A 64 10.02 -13.40 -6.65
CA VAL A 64 9.90 -13.33 -8.12
C VAL A 64 10.99 -14.19 -8.74
N GLY A 65 10.60 -15.10 -9.63
CA GLY A 65 11.55 -15.89 -10.41
C GLY A 65 12.13 -15.07 -11.56
N LEU A 66 13.45 -15.03 -11.68
CA LEU A 66 14.16 -14.45 -12.81
C LEU A 66 14.17 -15.45 -13.98
N LEU A 67 14.02 -14.94 -15.21
CA LEU A 67 14.24 -15.75 -16.40
C LEU A 67 15.75 -15.84 -16.63
N ASP A 68 16.32 -17.04 -16.49
CA ASP A 68 17.68 -17.29 -16.96
C ASP A 68 17.63 -17.41 -18.49
N VAL A 69 18.36 -16.52 -19.17
CA VAL A 69 18.43 -16.46 -20.65
C VAL A 69 19.39 -17.53 -21.19
N GLU A 70 20.18 -18.16 -20.32
CA GLU A 70 21.16 -19.19 -20.68
C GLU A 70 20.65 -20.60 -20.33
N LYS A 71 20.74 -21.51 -21.31
CA LYS A 71 20.27 -22.90 -21.19
C LYS A 71 21.10 -23.67 -20.16
N GLY A 72 20.51 -23.96 -19.00
CA GLY A 72 21.01 -25.03 -18.11
C GLY A 72 21.11 -24.69 -16.62
N GLU A 73 20.87 -23.45 -16.20
CA GLU A 73 20.91 -23.07 -14.78
C GLU A 73 19.56 -23.18 -14.08
N GLU A 74 19.58 -23.41 -12.76
CA GLU A 74 18.39 -23.39 -11.91
C GLU A 74 17.77 -21.98 -11.87
N ARG A 75 16.43 -21.91 -11.93
CA ARG A 75 15.67 -20.66 -11.93
C ARG A 75 15.95 -19.83 -10.68
N LYS A 76 16.74 -18.76 -10.82
CA LYS A 76 17.03 -17.81 -9.72
C LYS A 76 15.74 -17.16 -9.21
N GLN A 77 15.60 -17.05 -7.88
CA GLN A 77 14.52 -16.30 -7.24
C GLN A 77 15.09 -15.08 -6.51
N VAL A 78 14.37 -13.97 -6.55
CA VAL A 78 14.66 -12.77 -5.75
C VAL A 78 13.51 -12.46 -4.82
N GLU A 79 13.83 -12.00 -3.61
CA GLU A 79 12.86 -11.41 -2.70
C GLU A 79 12.72 -9.92 -2.98
N VAL A 80 11.48 -9.47 -3.17
CA VAL A 80 11.13 -8.09 -3.50
C VAL A 80 10.27 -7.56 -2.36
N VAL A 81 10.74 -6.50 -1.71
CA VAL A 81 9.97 -5.75 -0.73
C VAL A 81 9.17 -4.68 -1.45
N LEU A 82 7.86 -4.65 -1.21
CA LEU A 82 6.92 -3.69 -1.77
C LEU A 82 6.36 -2.82 -0.63
N SER A 83 6.30 -1.51 -0.87
CA SER A 83 5.66 -0.54 0.01
C SER A 83 4.79 0.36 -0.86
N VAL A 84 3.52 0.51 -0.50
CA VAL A 84 2.57 1.36 -1.22
C VAL A 84 1.97 2.37 -0.26
N ASP A 85 2.14 3.64 -0.61
CA ASP A 85 1.52 4.77 0.05
C ASP A 85 0.46 5.38 -0.87
N ALA A 86 -0.80 5.25 -0.49
CA ALA A 86 -1.90 5.98 -1.10
C ALA A 86 -2.21 7.19 -0.24
N VAL A 87 -2.27 8.39 -0.83
CA VAL A 87 -2.50 9.64 -0.11
C VAL A 87 -3.81 10.24 -0.58
N VAL A 88 -4.68 10.63 0.37
CA VAL A 88 -5.86 11.42 0.02
C VAL A 88 -5.39 12.82 -0.39
N VAL A 89 -5.80 13.27 -1.57
CA VAL A 89 -5.48 14.61 -2.08
C VAL A 89 -6.02 15.66 -1.12
N ASP A 90 -5.23 16.72 -0.85
CA ASP A 90 -5.56 17.80 0.09
C ASP A 90 -5.88 17.32 1.52
N SER A 91 -5.31 16.18 1.93
CA SER A 91 -5.52 15.60 3.26
C SER A 91 -4.76 16.27 4.38
N LYS A 92 -3.81 17.16 4.07
CA LYS A 92 -3.14 17.94 5.08
C LYS A 92 -4.09 19.02 5.58
N ASP A 93 -4.25 19.10 6.89
CA ASP A 93 -4.92 20.27 7.46
C ASP A 93 -4.12 21.52 7.05
N PRO A 94 -4.78 22.55 6.50
CA PRO A 94 -4.12 23.84 6.32
C PRO A 94 -3.65 24.29 7.70
N THR A 95 -2.36 24.58 7.83
CA THR A 95 -1.74 25.03 9.08
C THR A 95 -2.62 26.11 9.72
N PRO A 96 -3.08 25.93 10.97
CA PRO A 96 -3.74 27.01 11.66
C PRO A 96 -2.73 28.15 11.81
N SER A 97 -3.08 29.35 11.37
CA SER A 97 -2.28 30.55 11.62
C SER A 97 -2.04 30.68 13.13
N ALA A 98 -0.79 30.98 13.51
CA ALA A 98 -0.31 31.08 14.88
C ALA A 98 -1.35 31.67 15.86
N GLY A 99 -1.73 30.90 16.88
CA GLY A 99 -2.52 31.47 17.98
C GLY A 99 -3.40 30.57 18.84
N GLN A 100 -3.48 29.25 18.63
CA GLN A 100 -4.25 28.39 19.55
C GLN A 100 -3.49 27.14 19.96
N ALA A 101 -3.20 27.09 21.27
CA ALA A 101 -2.66 25.93 21.96
C ALA A 101 -3.61 24.74 21.77
N VAL A 102 -3.13 23.73 21.05
CA VAL A 102 -3.76 22.41 21.06
C VAL A 102 -3.32 21.70 22.34
N THR A 103 -4.29 21.52 23.22
CA THR A 103 -4.21 20.62 24.35
C THR A 103 -4.27 19.18 23.84
N GLU A 104 -3.35 18.38 24.38
CA GLU A 104 -3.28 16.91 24.41
C GLU A 104 -4.48 16.16 23.79
N ALA A 105 -4.21 15.43 22.71
CA ALA A 105 -5.06 14.32 22.27
C ALA A 105 -4.26 13.02 22.41
N ASP A 106 -4.40 12.43 23.59
CA ASP A 106 -4.32 10.99 23.82
C ASP A 106 -5.20 10.26 22.78
N GLY A 107 -4.63 9.26 22.09
CA GLY A 107 -5.36 8.54 21.04
C GLY A 107 -4.49 7.75 20.07
N GLY A 108 -3.84 6.69 20.58
CA GLY A 108 -3.59 5.45 19.84
C GLY A 108 -2.65 5.55 18.64
N THR A 109 -1.35 5.42 18.90
CA THR A 109 -0.39 4.83 17.96
C THR A 109 -0.65 3.32 17.84
N GLU A 110 -1.67 2.94 17.07
CA GLU A 110 -1.75 1.61 16.48
C GLU A 110 -1.94 1.79 14.97
N GLY A 111 -0.97 1.36 14.17
CA GLY A 111 -1.11 1.29 12.71
C GLY A 111 0.05 1.84 11.86
N TYR A 112 1.15 2.29 12.46
CA TYR A 112 2.43 2.43 11.75
C TYR A 112 3.44 1.49 12.41
N GLU A 113 3.33 0.20 12.11
CA GLU A 113 4.42 -0.74 12.41
C GLU A 113 5.47 -0.57 11.31
N SER A 114 6.51 0.22 11.62
CA SER A 114 7.77 0.10 10.89
C SER A 114 8.46 -1.17 11.36
N ASP A 115 8.03 -2.32 10.85
CA ASP A 115 8.79 -3.56 10.99
C ASP A 115 10.08 -3.41 10.17
N ASN A 116 11.11 -2.94 10.87
CA ASN A 116 12.49 -3.04 10.49
C ASN A 116 13.26 -3.71 11.64
N ASP A 117 12.80 -4.91 12.04
CA ASP A 117 13.61 -5.87 12.77
C ASP A 117 14.49 -6.63 11.77
N SER A 118 15.63 -6.00 11.45
CA SER A 118 16.76 -6.67 10.80
C SER A 118 17.54 -7.46 11.87
N SER A 119 17.07 -8.67 12.18
CA SER A 119 17.83 -9.69 12.89
C SER A 119 17.69 -11.06 12.24
N LEU A 120 18.36 -11.22 11.09
CA LEU A 120 18.84 -12.51 10.57
C LEU A 120 20.25 -12.34 9.99
#